data_AF-A0A9P6NYY3-F1
#
_entry.id   AF-A0A9P6NYY3-F1
#
_cell.length_a   1.000
_cell.length_b   1.000
_cell.length_c   1.000
_cell.angle_alpha   90.00
_cell.angle_beta   90.00
_cell.angle_gamma   90.00
#
_symmetry.space_group_name_H-M   'P 1'
#
loop_
_entity.id
_entity.type
_entity.pdbx_description
1 polymer ?
#
loop_
_entity_poly.entity_id
_entity_poly.type
_entity_poly.pdbx_seq_one_letter_code
_entity_poly.pdbx_strand_id
1 'polypeptide(L)'
;MDDRHDVFIVGLNITKHEAYFACRRDKEIIRVAQGVYFRAGKSVEQLFNEFGIRLANYFFQSVALTHSTAWYKRPVDGRIFVGGEYPYKKTIAPYGGDFRIVQSMVNPKLDDARMYELVRFEDAFGPDLAFEMYCATPEMTLIHLMDATKQNVEKHLPEVEMEKIVSLLLEKYNGKAAVLTQLEKIAADAGKENEFDRLLKHFFLQRKRS
;
A
#
# COMPACT_ATOMS: atom_id res chain seq x y z
N MET A 1 25.55 15.67 -9.94
CA MET A 1 24.63 14.55 -9.70
C MET A 1 23.94 14.18 -11.00
N ASP A 2 23.43 12.96 -11.17
CA ASP A 2 22.55 12.66 -12.31
C ASP A 2 21.25 13.49 -12.15
N ASP A 3 20.97 14.38 -13.09
CA ASP A 3 19.79 15.27 -13.05
C ASP A 3 18.48 14.54 -13.34
N ARG A 4 18.55 13.23 -13.65
CA ARG A 4 17.37 12.41 -13.95
C ARG A 4 16.61 11.92 -12.72
N HIS A 5 17.19 12.00 -11.52
CA HIS A 5 16.57 11.43 -10.31
C HIS A 5 16.26 12.50 -9.25
N ASP A 6 15.03 12.47 -8.72
CA ASP A 6 14.59 13.31 -7.61
C ASP A 6 14.53 12.57 -6.26
N VAL A 7 14.67 11.24 -6.28
CA VAL A 7 14.75 10.39 -5.09
C VAL A 7 16.03 9.56 -5.13
N PHE A 8 16.69 9.45 -3.98
CA PHE A 8 17.95 8.75 -3.82
C PHE A 8 17.84 7.76 -2.67
N ILE A 9 18.04 6.48 -2.97
CA ILE A 9 17.98 5.35 -2.04
C ILE A 9 19.36 4.72 -1.99
N VAL A 10 19.95 4.69 -0.80
CA VAL A 10 21.29 4.17 -0.58
C VAL A 10 21.32 2.68 -0.92
N GLY A 11 22.27 2.30 -1.79
CA GLY A 11 22.39 0.93 -2.29
C GLY A 11 21.55 0.63 -3.52
N LEU A 12 20.70 1.57 -3.97
CA LEU A 12 19.97 1.47 -5.24
C LEU A 12 20.60 2.38 -6.30
N ASN A 13 20.57 3.70 -6.08
CA ASN A 13 21.01 4.70 -7.07
C ASN A 13 21.98 5.75 -6.49
N ILE A 14 22.38 5.60 -5.23
CA ILE A 14 23.42 6.43 -4.60
C ILE A 14 24.20 5.60 -3.59
N THR A 15 25.50 5.88 -3.44
CA THR A 15 26.31 5.33 -2.34
C THR A 15 26.15 6.15 -1.07
N LYS A 16 26.48 5.56 0.08
CA LYS A 16 26.49 6.28 1.38
C LYS A 16 27.45 7.48 1.36
N HIS A 17 28.57 7.37 0.66
CA HIS A 17 29.61 8.40 0.59
C HIS A 17 29.13 9.60 -0.24
N GLU A 18 28.56 9.35 -1.41
CA GLU A 18 27.97 10.40 -2.26
C GLU A 18 26.80 11.09 -1.55
N ALA A 19 25.90 10.32 -0.92
CA ALA A 19 24.79 10.88 -0.18
C ALA A 19 25.24 11.78 0.98
N TYR A 20 26.36 11.46 1.62
CA TYR A 20 26.93 12.30 2.68
C TYR A 20 27.37 13.67 2.14
N PHE A 21 28.14 13.70 1.05
CA PHE A 21 28.61 14.97 0.47
C PHE A 21 27.47 15.81 -0.10
N ALA A 22 26.59 15.19 -0.89
CA ALA A 22 25.47 15.89 -1.50
C ALA A 22 24.49 16.45 -0.46
N CYS A 23 24.32 15.77 0.69
CA CYS A 23 23.43 16.24 1.76
C CYS A 23 24.09 17.29 2.67
N ARG A 24 25.36 17.10 3.07
CA ARG A 24 26.02 17.95 4.08
C ARG A 24 26.77 19.14 3.51
N ARG A 25 27.50 18.93 2.42
CA ARG A 25 28.36 19.96 1.82
C ARG A 25 27.58 20.76 0.78
N ASP A 26 26.98 20.05 -0.17
CA ASP A 26 26.43 20.67 -1.39
C ASP A 26 24.93 21.03 -1.22
N LYS A 27 24.27 20.44 -0.21
CA LYS A 27 22.85 20.65 0.13
C LYS A 27 21.89 20.41 -1.05
N GLU A 28 22.29 19.56 -1.99
CA GLU A 28 21.50 19.20 -3.18
C GLU A 28 20.35 18.25 -2.83
N ILE A 29 20.50 17.48 -1.75
CA ILE A 29 19.52 16.50 -1.28
C ILE A 29 19.23 16.65 0.22
N ILE A 30 18.01 16.33 0.61
CA ILE A 30 17.53 16.38 1.98
C ILE A 30 17.20 14.97 2.42
N ARG A 31 17.75 14.54 3.57
CA ARG A 31 17.43 13.24 4.15
C ARG A 31 15.98 13.21 4.63
N VAL A 32 15.20 12.29 4.09
CA VAL A 32 13.78 12.13 4.45
C VAL A 32 13.52 10.89 5.32
N ALA A 33 14.40 9.90 5.24
CA ALA A 33 14.41 8.74 6.13
C ALA A 33 15.84 8.14 6.18
N GLN A 34 16.05 7.09 6.97
CA GLN A 34 17.35 6.41 6.97
C GLN A 34 17.62 5.77 5.61
N GLY A 35 18.72 6.19 4.96
CA GLY A 35 19.11 5.70 3.64
C GLY A 35 18.28 6.25 2.48
N VAL A 36 17.37 7.21 2.71
CA VAL A 36 16.52 7.80 1.66
C VAL A 36 16.57 9.31 1.72
N TYR A 37 16.76 9.91 0.56
CA TYR A 37 16.94 11.34 0.36
C TYR A 37 16.11 11.82 -0.83
N PHE A 38 15.57 13.03 -0.74
CA PHE A 38 14.87 13.70 -1.82
C PHE A 38 15.69 14.88 -2.32
N ARG A 39 15.57 15.24 -3.60
CA ARG A 39 16.18 16.46 -4.15
C ARG A 39 15.65 17.69 -3.42
N ALA A 40 16.55 18.59 -3.02
CA ALA A 40 16.20 19.83 -2.36
C ALA A 40 15.32 20.70 -3.26
N GLY A 41 14.35 21.41 -2.66
CA GLY A 41 13.42 22.30 -3.39
C GLY A 41 12.29 21.61 -4.14
N LYS A 42 12.25 20.27 -4.21
CA LYS A 42 11.11 19.52 -4.77
C LYS A 42 10.01 19.31 -3.73
N SER A 43 8.77 19.17 -4.21
CA SER A 43 7.63 18.88 -3.34
C SER A 43 7.74 17.48 -2.74
N VAL A 44 7.78 17.40 -1.41
CA VAL A 44 7.80 16.14 -0.67
C VAL A 44 6.56 15.31 -0.98
N GLU A 45 5.40 15.95 -1.10
CA GLU A 45 4.14 15.28 -1.43
C GLU A 45 4.20 14.61 -2.80
N GLN A 46 4.68 15.31 -3.82
CA GLN A 46 4.80 14.76 -5.17
C GLN A 46 5.76 13.56 -5.18
N LEU A 47 6.91 13.68 -4.51
CA LEU A 47 7.88 12.60 -4.43
C LEU A 47 7.37 11.41 -3.61
N PHE A 48 6.60 11.65 -2.55
CA PHE A 48 5.97 10.57 -1.78
C PHE A 48 4.88 9.88 -2.59
N ASN A 49 4.06 10.63 -3.34
CA ASN A 49 3.00 10.07 -4.18
C ASN A 49 3.57 9.23 -5.32
N GLU A 50 4.69 9.65 -5.92
CA GLU A 50 5.36 8.92 -6.99
C GLU A 50 6.13 7.70 -6.47
N PHE A 51 7.03 7.89 -5.50
CA PHE A 51 7.98 6.84 -5.09
C PHE A 51 7.57 6.09 -3.83
N GLY A 52 6.45 6.45 -3.21
CA GLY A 52 6.08 5.94 -1.90
C GLY A 52 5.98 4.42 -1.84
N ILE A 53 5.42 3.77 -2.86
CA ILE A 53 5.34 2.30 -2.91
C ILE A 53 6.73 1.67 -3.00
N ARG A 54 7.66 2.26 -3.78
CA ARG A 54 9.07 1.84 -3.79
C ARG A 54 9.69 1.97 -2.40
N LEU A 55 9.41 3.06 -1.70
CA LEU A 55 9.88 3.26 -0.33
C LEU A 55 9.30 2.20 0.62
N ALA A 56 8.03 1.83 0.47
CA ALA A 56 7.44 0.73 1.24
C ALA A 56 8.15 -0.61 0.97
N ASN A 57 8.41 -0.94 -0.29
CA ASN A 57 9.16 -2.14 -0.66
C ASN A 57 10.61 -2.12 -0.11
N TYR A 58 11.24 -0.95 -0.08
CA TYR A 58 12.59 -0.79 0.48
C TYR A 58 12.64 -0.93 2.01
N PHE A 59 11.65 -0.40 2.73
CA PHE A 59 11.67 -0.37 4.20
C PHE A 59 11.12 -1.63 4.86
N PHE A 60 10.26 -2.38 4.17
CA PHE A 60 9.50 -3.47 4.77
C PHE A 60 9.71 -4.76 3.97
N GLN A 61 10.17 -5.80 4.65
CA GLN A 61 10.33 -7.14 4.08
C GLN A 61 9.11 -8.00 4.39
N SER A 62 8.80 -8.95 3.50
CA SER A 62 7.70 -9.92 3.68
C SER A 62 6.35 -9.26 3.98
N VAL A 63 6.08 -8.12 3.32
CA VAL A 63 4.81 -7.39 3.44
C VAL A 63 4.04 -7.41 2.13
N ALA A 64 2.74 -7.14 2.22
CA ALA A 64 1.89 -6.86 1.07
C ALA A 64 1.20 -5.50 1.20
N LEU A 65 0.91 -4.83 0.08
CA LEU A 65 -0.02 -3.69 0.06
C LEU A 65 -1.41 -4.17 0.49
N THR A 66 -2.09 -3.37 1.30
CA THR A 66 -3.43 -3.69 1.84
C THR A 66 -4.35 -2.48 1.77
N HIS A 67 -5.63 -2.68 2.09
CA HIS A 67 -6.64 -1.62 2.20
C HIS A 67 -6.71 -0.75 0.92
N SER A 68 -7.01 0.54 1.06
CA SER A 68 -7.09 1.50 -0.05
C SER A 68 -5.84 1.55 -0.93
N THR A 69 -4.64 1.39 -0.35
CA THR A 69 -3.39 1.37 -1.13
C THR A 69 -3.32 0.19 -2.08
N ALA A 70 -3.78 -0.99 -1.68
CA ALA A 70 -3.83 -2.16 -2.58
C ALA A 70 -4.80 -1.93 -3.74
N TRP A 71 -5.96 -1.33 -3.46
CA TRP A 71 -6.96 -1.03 -4.49
C TRP A 71 -6.47 -0.01 -5.51
N TYR A 72 -6.02 1.15 -5.04
CA TYR A 72 -5.60 2.22 -5.94
C TYR A 72 -4.20 1.99 -6.52
N LYS A 73 -3.41 1.08 -5.95
CA LYS A 73 -2.01 0.82 -6.31
C LYS A 73 -1.17 2.11 -6.27
N ARG A 74 -1.48 3.00 -5.34
CA ARG A 74 -0.79 4.29 -5.09
C ARG A 74 -0.97 4.74 -3.64
N PRO A 75 -0.16 5.69 -3.16
CA PRO A 75 -0.38 6.35 -1.87
C PRO A 75 -1.74 7.06 -1.82
N VAL A 76 -2.33 7.12 -0.63
CA VAL A 76 -3.66 7.73 -0.38
C VAL A 76 -3.50 8.73 0.75
N ASP A 77 -3.72 10.01 0.48
CA ASP A 77 -3.68 11.11 1.47
C ASP A 77 -2.43 11.07 2.37
N GLY A 78 -1.26 10.88 1.76
CA GLY A 78 0.02 10.80 2.47
C GLY A 78 0.20 9.52 3.29
N ARG A 79 -0.56 8.46 2.98
CA ARG A 79 -0.47 7.14 3.60
C ARG A 79 -0.18 6.05 2.58
N ILE A 80 0.58 5.06 3.03
CA ILE A 80 0.69 3.75 2.41
C ILE A 80 0.36 2.70 3.45
N PHE A 81 -0.53 1.77 3.13
CA PHE A 81 -0.92 0.70 4.02
C PHE A 81 -0.32 -0.62 3.58
N VAL A 82 0.46 -1.23 4.47
CA VAL A 82 1.04 -2.57 4.27
C VAL A 82 0.59 -3.50 5.40
N GLY A 83 0.46 -4.78 5.08
CA GLY A 83 0.24 -5.85 6.04
C GLY A 83 1.53 -6.65 6.26
N GLY A 84 1.86 -6.96 7.51
CA GLY A 84 2.97 -7.84 7.83
C GLY A 84 2.88 -8.39 9.26
N GLU A 85 4.02 -8.83 9.80
CA GLU A 85 4.08 -9.55 11.08
C GLU A 85 3.90 -8.69 12.33
N TYR A 86 4.33 -7.43 12.28
CA TYR A 86 4.31 -6.53 13.43
C TYR A 86 3.79 -5.14 13.06
N PRO A 87 3.13 -4.44 13.99
CA PRO A 87 2.67 -3.08 13.76
C PRO A 87 3.87 -2.14 13.77
N TYR A 88 4.02 -1.37 12.71
CA TYR A 88 5.08 -0.38 12.61
C TYR A 88 4.63 0.83 11.80
N LYS A 89 5.21 1.99 12.09
CA LYS A 89 4.95 3.23 11.34
C LYS A 89 6.28 3.83 10.93
N LYS A 90 6.48 4.01 9.63
CA LYS A 90 7.63 4.71 9.08
C LYS A 90 7.20 6.11 8.66
N THR A 91 7.69 7.13 9.35
CA THR A 91 7.54 8.53 8.91
C THR A 91 8.55 8.84 7.81
N ILE A 92 8.08 9.47 6.74
CA ILE A 92 8.90 9.97 5.64
C ILE A 92 8.87 11.49 5.69
N ALA A 93 10.05 12.12 5.58
CA ALA A 93 10.22 13.57 5.60
C ALA A 93 9.53 14.23 6.82
N PRO A 94 10.00 13.99 8.05
CA PRO A 94 9.31 14.42 9.28
C PRO A 94 9.10 15.93 9.41
N TYR A 95 9.80 16.75 8.63
CA TYR A 95 9.66 18.21 8.59
C TYR A 95 8.95 18.71 7.32
N GLY A 96 8.61 17.82 6.38
CA GLY A 96 8.01 18.14 5.09
C GLY A 96 6.50 17.91 5.00
N GLY A 97 5.89 17.34 6.03
CA GLY A 97 4.46 17.03 6.11
C GLY A 97 4.20 15.74 6.88
N ASP A 98 2.94 15.31 6.89
CA ASP A 98 2.55 14.06 7.55
C ASP A 98 2.48 12.91 6.53
N PHE A 99 3.64 12.34 6.16
CA PHE A 99 3.74 11.22 5.22
C PHE A 99 4.19 9.95 5.93
N ARG A 100 3.43 8.86 5.79
CA ARG A 100 3.67 7.63 6.55
C ARG A 100 3.42 6.36 5.75
N ILE A 101 4.28 5.38 5.97
CA ILE A 101 4.00 3.99 5.63
C ILE A 101 3.57 3.28 6.93
N VAL A 102 2.37 2.74 6.93
CA VAL A 102 1.71 2.14 8.10
C VAL A 102 1.60 0.64 7.87
N GLN A 103 2.38 -0.13 8.63
CA GLN A 103 2.31 -1.58 8.69
C GLN A 103 1.29 -2.00 9.75
N SER A 104 0.28 -2.76 9.33
CA SER A 104 -0.70 -3.39 10.22
C SER A 104 -0.34 -4.86 10.42
N MET A 105 -0.68 -5.40 11.59
CA MET A 105 -0.53 -6.83 11.87
C MET A 105 -1.62 -7.60 11.12
N VAL A 106 -1.24 -8.22 10.00
CA VAL A 106 -2.15 -8.96 9.11
C VAL A 106 -1.61 -10.36 8.80
N ASN A 107 -0.31 -10.61 9.03
CA ASN A 107 0.36 -11.90 8.76
C ASN A 107 0.01 -12.45 7.36
N PRO A 108 0.37 -11.71 6.29
CA PRO A 108 -0.08 -12.04 4.95
C PRO A 108 0.44 -13.40 4.48
N LYS A 109 -0.45 -14.24 3.95
CA LYS A 109 -0.12 -15.52 3.30
C LYS A 109 0.26 -15.27 1.84
N LEU A 110 1.50 -14.83 1.61
CA LEU A 110 1.97 -14.37 0.30
C LEU A 110 2.04 -15.48 -0.77
N ASP A 111 1.98 -16.74 -0.37
CA ASP A 111 1.92 -17.92 -1.22
C ASP A 111 0.50 -18.24 -1.74
N ASP A 112 -0.54 -17.61 -1.17
CA ASP A 112 -1.92 -17.80 -1.62
C ASP A 112 -2.33 -16.71 -2.63
N ALA A 113 -2.34 -17.08 -3.91
CA ALA A 113 -2.73 -16.20 -5.02
C ALA A 113 -4.21 -15.73 -4.96
N ARG A 114 -5.06 -16.38 -4.15
CA ARG A 114 -6.43 -15.88 -3.90
C ARG A 114 -6.41 -14.66 -2.99
N MET A 115 -5.38 -14.53 -2.16
CA MET A 115 -5.25 -13.47 -1.16
C MET A 115 -4.35 -12.32 -1.62
N TYR A 116 -3.21 -12.66 -2.22
CA TYR A 116 -2.22 -11.69 -2.64
C TYR A 116 -1.69 -12.01 -4.04
N GLU A 117 -1.66 -11.01 -4.90
CA GLU A 117 -1.03 -11.08 -6.22
C GLU A 117 0.32 -10.36 -6.22
N LEU A 118 1.31 -10.91 -6.93
CA LEU A 118 2.57 -10.22 -7.13
C LEU A 118 2.40 -9.21 -8.27
N VAL A 119 2.55 -7.92 -7.96
CA VAL A 119 2.34 -6.83 -8.92
C VAL A 119 3.67 -6.15 -9.21
N ARG A 120 3.95 -5.95 -10.50
CA ARG A 120 5.08 -5.15 -10.97
C ARG A 120 4.73 -3.67 -10.95
N PHE A 121 5.56 -2.87 -10.32
CA PHE A 121 5.46 -1.42 -10.23
C PHE A 121 6.58 -0.75 -11.01
N GLU A 122 6.20 0.30 -11.73
CA GLU A 122 7.10 1.16 -12.49
C GLU A 122 6.86 2.61 -12.04
N ASP A 123 7.94 3.32 -11.76
CA ASP A 123 7.94 4.74 -11.42
C ASP A 123 9.00 5.47 -12.25
N ALA A 124 9.25 6.75 -11.98
CA ALA A 124 10.22 7.54 -12.73
C ALA A 124 11.69 7.04 -12.69
N PHE A 125 12.03 5.95 -11.98
CA PHE A 125 13.30 5.24 -12.19
C PHE A 125 13.35 4.47 -13.53
N GLY A 126 12.21 4.22 -14.17
CA GLY A 126 12.09 3.52 -15.43
C GLY A 126 11.92 2.00 -15.29
N PRO A 127 11.62 1.33 -16.42
CA PRO A 127 11.24 -0.09 -16.44
C PRO A 127 12.39 -1.03 -16.03
N ASP A 128 13.64 -0.64 -16.24
CA ASP A 128 14.82 -1.44 -15.87
C ASP A 128 15.01 -1.54 -14.34
N LEU A 129 14.40 -0.60 -13.60
CA LEU A 129 14.42 -0.56 -12.14
C LEU A 129 13.02 -0.77 -11.55
N ALA A 130 12.10 -1.32 -12.34
CA ALA A 130 10.83 -1.79 -11.84
C ALA A 130 11.03 -2.82 -10.73
N PHE A 131 10.05 -2.92 -9.84
CA PHE A 131 10.11 -3.81 -8.69
C PHE A 131 8.76 -4.49 -8.49
N GLU A 132 8.77 -5.62 -7.81
CA GLU A 132 7.57 -6.37 -7.53
C GLU A 132 7.21 -6.26 -6.05
N MET A 133 5.92 -6.17 -5.78
CA MET A 133 5.39 -6.16 -4.43
C MET A 133 4.05 -6.89 -4.39
N TYR A 134 3.86 -7.71 -3.37
CA TYR A 134 2.59 -8.37 -3.16
C TYR A 134 1.49 -7.35 -2.85
N CYS A 135 0.33 -7.53 -3.44
CA CYS A 135 -0.84 -6.68 -3.29
C CYS A 135 -2.05 -7.53 -2.92
N ALA A 136 -2.82 -7.09 -1.93
CA ALA A 136 -4.09 -7.74 -1.60
C ALA A 136 -4.99 -7.77 -2.84
N THR A 137 -5.57 -8.93 -3.13
CA THR A 137 -6.55 -9.10 -4.20
C THR A 137 -7.81 -8.26 -3.92
N PRO A 138 -8.70 -8.06 -4.89
CA PRO A 138 -9.98 -7.38 -4.66
C PRO A 138 -10.80 -8.05 -3.54
N GLU A 139 -10.75 -9.38 -3.42
CA GLU A 139 -11.36 -10.16 -2.35
C GLU A 139 -10.81 -9.77 -0.97
N MET A 140 -9.48 -9.85 -0.81
CA MET A 140 -8.83 -9.48 0.45
C MET A 140 -8.95 -8.00 0.76
N THR A 141 -9.02 -7.14 -0.26
CA THR A 141 -9.27 -5.71 -0.08
C THR A 141 -10.61 -5.49 0.61
N LEU A 142 -11.70 -6.12 0.14
CA LEU A 142 -13.01 -6.01 0.81
C LEU A 142 -12.96 -6.50 2.26
N ILE A 143 -12.28 -7.62 2.52
CA ILE A 143 -12.14 -8.17 3.87
C ILE A 143 -11.38 -7.19 4.77
N HIS A 144 -10.24 -6.66 4.31
CA HIS A 144 -9.44 -5.68 5.07
C HIS A 144 -10.20 -4.38 5.36
N LEU A 145 -11.09 -3.93 4.48
CA LEU A 145 -11.88 -2.72 4.71
C LEU A 145 -12.81 -2.83 5.93
N MET A 146 -13.12 -4.06 6.37
CA MET A 146 -13.91 -4.33 7.56
C MET A 146 -13.08 -4.40 8.84
N ASP A 147 -11.75 -4.26 8.77
CA ASP A 147 -10.90 -4.19 9.95
C ASP A 147 -11.38 -3.07 10.89
N ALA A 148 -11.32 -3.31 12.20
CA ALA A 148 -11.66 -2.29 13.19
C ALA A 148 -10.58 -1.19 13.22
N THR A 149 -10.85 -0.07 12.58
CA THR A 149 -9.94 1.05 12.40
C THR A 149 -10.34 2.22 13.30
N LYS A 150 -9.63 2.39 14.40
CA LYS A 150 -9.76 3.59 15.27
C LYS A 150 -8.88 4.76 14.78
N GLN A 151 -7.89 4.48 13.93
CA GLN A 151 -6.92 5.43 13.39
C GLN A 151 -6.63 5.10 11.93
N ASN A 152 -6.24 6.12 11.17
CA ASN A 152 -5.99 6.09 9.72
C ASN A 152 -7.28 5.80 8.93
N VAL A 153 -8.16 6.80 8.86
CA VAL A 153 -9.42 6.71 8.11
C VAL A 153 -9.19 6.51 6.61
N GLU A 154 -8.01 6.89 6.12
CA GLU A 154 -7.57 6.75 4.73
C GLU A 154 -7.43 5.28 4.30
N LYS A 155 -7.48 4.34 5.26
CA LYS A 155 -7.59 2.90 4.99
C LYS A 155 -8.89 2.54 4.26
N HIS A 156 -9.96 3.29 4.53
CA HIS A 156 -11.27 2.99 3.96
C HIS A 156 -11.38 3.51 2.54
N LEU A 157 -12.20 2.83 1.76
CA LEU A 157 -12.61 3.28 0.45
C LEU A 157 -13.97 3.96 0.56
N PRO A 158 -14.24 5.00 -0.27
CA PRO A 158 -15.59 5.47 -0.49
C PRO A 158 -16.49 4.35 -1.03
N GLU A 159 -17.79 4.42 -0.74
CA GLU A 159 -18.77 3.41 -1.16
C GLU A 159 -18.72 3.13 -2.67
N VAL A 160 -18.59 4.17 -3.50
CA VAL A 160 -18.46 4.06 -4.96
C VAL A 160 -17.30 3.16 -5.39
N GLU A 161 -16.17 3.22 -4.68
CA GLU A 161 -15.01 2.37 -4.98
C GLU A 161 -15.21 0.94 -4.50
N MET A 162 -15.87 0.77 -3.36
CA MET A 162 -16.26 -0.54 -2.88
C MET A 162 -17.24 -1.23 -3.84
N GLU A 163 -18.20 -0.51 -4.43
CA GLU A 163 -19.12 -1.03 -5.43
C GLU A 163 -18.42 -1.48 -6.72
N LYS A 164 -17.34 -0.80 -7.12
CA LYS A 164 -16.50 -1.23 -8.26
C LYS A 164 -15.84 -2.57 -7.96
N ILE A 165 -15.29 -2.75 -6.75
CA ILE A 165 -14.71 -4.02 -6.34
C ILE A 165 -15.78 -5.13 -6.38
N VAL A 166 -16.96 -4.88 -5.80
CA VAL A 166 -18.05 -5.86 -5.79
C VAL A 166 -18.49 -6.22 -7.19
N SER A 167 -18.62 -5.24 -8.10
CA SER A 167 -18.99 -5.48 -9.50
C SER A 167 -17.96 -6.36 -10.21
N LEU A 168 -16.68 -6.07 -10.03
CA LEU A 168 -15.58 -6.87 -10.58
C LEU A 168 -15.63 -8.33 -10.06
N LEU A 169 -15.92 -8.52 -8.77
CA LEU A 169 -16.04 -9.86 -8.20
C LEU A 169 -17.28 -10.61 -8.72
N LEU A 170 -18.41 -9.92 -8.90
CA LEU A 170 -19.63 -10.51 -9.45
C LEU A 170 -19.42 -11.01 -10.89
N GLU A 171 -18.68 -10.25 -11.69
CA GLU A 171 -18.26 -10.66 -13.03
C GLU A 171 -17.30 -11.85 -12.97
N LYS A 172 -16.26 -11.78 -12.14
CA LYS A 172 -15.25 -12.83 -11.98
C LYS A 172 -15.85 -14.19 -11.58
N TYR A 173 -16.84 -14.17 -10.68
CA TYR A 173 -17.41 -15.39 -10.09
C TYR A 173 -18.80 -15.76 -10.61
N ASN A 174 -19.31 -15.05 -11.63
CA ASN A 174 -20.63 -15.30 -12.22
C ASN A 174 -21.78 -15.30 -11.21
N GLY A 175 -21.78 -14.29 -10.33
CA GLY A 175 -22.92 -14.00 -9.46
C GLY A 175 -22.67 -14.08 -7.97
N LYS A 176 -23.65 -13.58 -7.22
CA LYS A 176 -23.53 -13.26 -5.79
C LYS A 176 -23.23 -14.46 -4.89
N ALA A 177 -23.87 -15.61 -5.13
CA ALA A 177 -23.66 -16.79 -4.30
C ALA A 177 -22.20 -17.28 -4.36
N ALA A 178 -21.63 -17.31 -5.57
CA ALA A 178 -20.24 -17.72 -5.76
C ALA A 178 -19.26 -16.72 -5.13
N VAL A 179 -19.49 -15.40 -5.28
CA VAL A 179 -18.70 -14.37 -4.60
C VAL A 179 -18.67 -14.60 -3.10
N LEU A 180 -19.84 -14.83 -2.48
CA LEU A 180 -19.95 -15.05 -1.04
C LEU A 180 -19.17 -16.28 -0.58
N THR A 181 -19.33 -17.41 -1.28
CA THR A 181 -18.58 -18.64 -0.98
C THR A 181 -17.07 -18.44 -1.09
N GLN A 182 -16.60 -17.65 -2.06
CA GLN A 182 -15.17 -17.39 -2.21
C GLN A 182 -14.64 -16.47 -1.11
N LEU A 183 -15.37 -15.39 -0.80
CA LEU A 183 -15.01 -14.47 0.28
C LEU A 183 -14.99 -15.18 1.64
N GLU A 184 -15.95 -16.05 1.92
CA GLU A 184 -16.02 -16.85 3.14
C GLU A 184 -14.79 -17.77 3.29
N LYS A 185 -14.44 -18.51 2.23
CA LYS A 185 -13.26 -19.39 2.22
C LYS A 185 -11.97 -18.61 2.42
N ILE A 186 -11.80 -17.51 1.69
CA ILE A 186 -10.62 -16.66 1.79
C ILE A 186 -10.52 -16.05 3.20
N ALA A 187 -11.63 -15.58 3.76
CA ALA A 187 -11.66 -15.01 5.10
C ALA A 187 -11.32 -16.06 6.18
N ALA A 188 -11.87 -17.27 6.09
CA ALA A 188 -11.55 -18.37 6.99
C ALA A 188 -10.06 -18.76 6.89
N ASP A 189 -9.55 -18.92 5.67
CA ASP A 189 -8.14 -19.21 5.46
C ASP A 189 -7.24 -18.07 5.96
N ALA A 190 -7.71 -16.82 5.95
CA ALA A 190 -6.98 -15.66 6.48
C ALA A 190 -7.18 -15.41 7.98
N GLY A 191 -8.05 -16.16 8.67
CA GLY A 191 -8.42 -15.91 10.08
C GLY A 191 -9.17 -14.58 10.29
N LYS A 192 -10.01 -14.22 9.31
CA LYS A 192 -10.75 -12.95 9.17
C LYS A 192 -12.26 -13.16 9.08
N GLU A 193 -12.78 -14.21 9.71
CA GLU A 193 -14.20 -14.58 9.69
C GLU A 193 -15.09 -13.45 10.26
N ASN A 194 -14.62 -12.76 11.30
CA ASN A 194 -15.35 -11.63 11.89
C ASN A 194 -15.45 -10.41 10.95
N GLU A 195 -14.43 -10.18 10.14
CA GLU A 195 -14.43 -9.16 9.09
C GLU A 195 -15.40 -9.54 7.97
N PHE A 196 -15.44 -10.81 7.58
CA PHE A 196 -16.42 -11.31 6.63
C PHE A 196 -17.86 -11.17 7.15
N ASP A 197 -18.13 -11.49 8.41
CA ASP A 197 -19.46 -11.29 9.02
C ASP A 197 -19.89 -9.80 9.01
N ARG A 198 -18.94 -8.89 9.24
CA ARG A 198 -19.19 -7.44 9.13
C ARG A 198 -19.46 -7.02 7.69
N LEU A 199 -18.71 -7.58 6.73
CA LEU A 199 -18.92 -7.38 5.30
C LEU A 199 -20.35 -7.79 4.91
N LEU A 200 -20.80 -8.97 5.37
CA LEU A 200 -22.14 -9.48 5.10
C LEU A 200 -23.23 -8.53 5.59
N LYS A 201 -23.09 -8.02 6.81
CA LYS A 201 -24.03 -7.06 7.39
C LYS A 201 -24.05 -5.74 6.63
N HIS A 202 -22.89 -5.24 6.22
CA HIS A 202 -22.77 -3.98 5.51
C HIS A 202 -23.41 -4.06 4.12
N PHE A 203 -22.99 -5.02 3.29
CA PHE A 203 -23.39 -5.07 1.88
C PHE A 203 -24.76 -5.72 1.63
N PHE A 204 -25.16 -6.67 2.46
CA PHE A 204 -26.29 -7.54 2.12
C PHE A 204 -27.52 -7.35 3.00
N LEU A 205 -27.41 -6.65 4.13
CA LEU A 205 -28.58 -6.21 4.91
C LEU A 205 -29.02 -4.78 4.54
N GLN A 206 -28.13 -3.88 4.13
CA GLN A 206 -28.51 -2.51 3.77
C GLN A 206 -29.29 -2.42 2.44
N ARG A 207 -29.01 -3.30 1.46
CA ARG A 207 -29.76 -3.39 0.19
C ARG A 207 -31.22 -3.86 0.33
N LYS A 208 -31.73 -4.16 1.54
CA LYS A 208 -33.18 -4.34 1.79
C LYS A 208 -33.92 -3.02 2.01
N ARG A 209 -33.24 -1.87 2.03
CA ARG A 209 -33.83 -0.55 2.30
C ARG A 209 -33.86 0.41 1.09
N SER A 210 -33.49 -0.05 -0.11
CA SER A 210 -33.68 0.69 -1.37
C SER A 210 -34.86 0.13 -2.14
#